data_AF-A0A367M224-F1
#
_entry.id   AF-A0A367M224-F1
#
_cell.length_a   1.000
_cell.length_b   1.000
_cell.length_c   1.000
_cell.angle_alpha   90.00
_cell.angle_beta   90.00
_cell.angle_gamma   90.00
#
_symmetry.space_group_name_H-M   'P 1'
#
loop_
_entity.id
_entity.type
_entity.pdbx_description
1 polymer ?
#
loop_
_entity_poly.entity_id
_entity_poly.type
_entity_poly.pdbx_seq_one_letter_code
_entity_poly.pdbx_strand_id
1 'polypeptide(L)'
;MSFSRTLGDGRINLEQQRKRAKELLRQWRRDPASRTGLPGQEPRLADAQWQVARELGFASWPRLKAHVDAIAFASRHPDLVGGDEAATLHLRCGNDIAHGLKLAGFRGGFRMFADPLTMGPVPNLPLPEFLALRSDYLSRAFDLDPADAQARQRQ
;
A
#
# COMPACT_ATOMS: atom_id res chain seq x y z
N MET A 1 -19.27 6.76 -14.25
CA MET A 1 -19.16 7.61 -13.04
C MET A 1 -17.71 7.63 -12.62
N SER A 2 -17.03 8.78 -12.78
CA SER A 2 -15.61 8.92 -12.52
C SER A 2 -15.37 9.14 -11.03
N PHE A 3 -14.87 8.12 -10.33
CA PHE A 3 -14.29 8.31 -9.00
C PHE A 3 -12.89 8.90 -9.19
N SER A 4 -12.79 10.21 -9.42
CA SER A 4 -11.55 10.92 -9.20
C SER A 4 -11.30 10.96 -7.69
N ARG A 5 -10.79 9.85 -7.14
CA ARG A 5 -10.10 9.88 -5.86
C ARG A 5 -8.75 10.48 -6.16
N THR A 6 -8.59 11.77 -5.88
CA THR A 6 -7.27 12.29 -5.54
C THR A 6 -6.77 11.45 -4.38
N LEU A 7 -5.99 10.41 -4.69
CA LEU A 7 -5.16 9.74 -3.73
C LEU A 7 -4.19 10.83 -3.27
N GLY A 8 -4.42 11.38 -2.09
CA GLY A 8 -3.40 12.15 -1.39
C GLY A 8 -2.18 11.26 -1.09
N ASP A 9 -1.32 11.69 -0.19
CA ASP A 9 -0.17 10.93 0.34
C ASP A 9 -0.53 9.61 1.08
N GLY A 10 -1.72 9.05 0.84
CA GLY A 10 -2.27 7.88 1.52
C GLY A 10 -2.82 8.18 2.91
N ARG A 11 -2.68 9.41 3.44
CA ARG A 11 -3.18 9.76 4.77
C ARG A 11 -4.67 10.05 4.74
N ILE A 12 -5.40 9.40 5.65
CA ILE A 12 -6.83 9.66 5.81
C ILE A 12 -7.03 10.83 6.78
N ASN A 13 -7.55 11.95 6.29
CA ASN A 13 -7.94 13.08 7.13
C ASN A 13 -9.31 12.84 7.78
N LEU A 14 -9.32 12.53 9.09
CA LEU A 14 -10.55 12.20 9.82
C LEU A 14 -11.58 13.35 9.83
N GLU A 15 -11.13 14.61 9.91
CA GLU A 15 -12.04 15.77 9.90
C GLU A 15 -12.72 15.93 8.54
N GLN A 16 -11.99 15.72 7.45
CA GLN A 16 -12.58 15.68 6.11
C GLN A 16 -13.61 14.55 5.99
N GLN A 17 -13.32 13.35 6.52
CA GLN A 17 -14.27 12.24 6.49
C GLN A 17 -15.52 12.51 7.36
N ARG A 18 -15.40 13.26 8.46
CA ARG A 18 -16.55 13.71 9.26
C ARG A 18 -17.44 14.66 8.48
N LYS A 19 -16.85 15.61 7.73
CA LYS A 19 -17.61 16.52 6.84
C LYS A 19 -18.33 15.72 5.76
N ARG A 20 -17.62 14.80 5.11
CA ARG A 20 -18.18 13.88 4.11
C ARG A 20 -19.36 13.07 4.64
N ALA A 21 -19.27 12.52 5.86
CA ALA A 21 -20.38 11.80 6.47
C ALA A 21 -21.61 12.69 6.73
N LYS A 22 -21.41 13.96 7.13
CA LYS A 22 -22.51 14.93 7.30
C LYS A 22 -23.16 15.30 5.97
N GLU A 23 -22.36 15.48 4.91
CA GLU A 23 -22.85 15.76 3.56
C GLU A 23 -23.65 14.58 3.00
N LEU A 24 -23.15 13.36 3.19
CA LEU A 24 -23.83 12.13 2.80
C LEU A 24 -25.19 11.97 3.52
N LEU A 25 -25.23 12.25 4.83
CA LEU A 25 -26.49 12.27 5.58
C LEU A 25 -27.49 13.29 5.01
N ARG A 26 -27.02 14.50 4.67
CA ARG A 26 -27.88 15.53 4.04
C ARG A 26 -28.37 15.11 2.66
N GLN A 27 -27.57 14.35 1.91
CA GLN A 27 -27.98 13.78 0.63
C GLN A 27 -29.08 12.74 0.82
N TRP A 28 -28.90 11.77 1.72
CA TRP A 28 -29.90 10.73 2.00
C TRP A 28 -31.23 11.28 2.52
N ARG A 29 -31.21 12.40 3.25
CA ARG A 29 -32.44 13.08 3.69
C ARG A 29 -33.20 13.75 2.55
N ARG A 30 -32.50 14.21 1.51
CA ARG A 30 -33.13 14.81 0.31
C ARG A 30 -33.59 13.74 -0.68
N ASP A 31 -32.82 12.68 -0.80
CA ASP A 31 -33.08 11.56 -1.69
C ASP A 31 -32.82 10.23 -0.95
N PRO A 32 -33.84 9.66 -0.29
CA PRO A 32 -33.72 8.40 0.42
C PRO A 32 -33.34 7.21 -0.48
N ALA A 33 -33.61 7.29 -1.79
CA ALA A 33 -33.26 6.22 -2.74
C ALA A 33 -31.74 6.14 -2.99
N SER A 34 -31.00 7.22 -2.73
CA SER A 34 -29.53 7.26 -2.85
C SER A 34 -28.79 6.51 -1.73
N ARG A 35 -29.48 6.01 -0.70
CA ARG A 35 -28.88 5.25 0.41
C ARG A 35 -28.66 3.79 0.01
N THR A 36 -27.42 3.32 0.12
CA THR A 36 -27.09 1.90 0.07
C THR A 36 -27.37 1.24 1.42
N GLY A 37 -28.46 0.47 1.55
CA GLY A 37 -28.79 -0.23 2.80
C GLY A 37 -30.27 -0.61 2.94
N LEU A 38 -30.67 -1.00 4.15
CA LEU A 38 -32.02 -1.45 4.48
C LEU A 38 -33.05 -0.30 4.30
N PRO A 39 -34.04 -0.45 3.40
CA PRO A 39 -35.11 0.53 3.22
C PRO A 39 -36.02 0.59 4.45
N GLY A 40 -36.52 1.78 4.79
CA GLY A 40 -37.56 1.99 5.81
C GLY A 40 -37.09 2.57 7.15
N GLN A 41 -35.79 2.74 7.38
CA GLN A 41 -35.27 3.46 8.56
C GLN A 41 -34.78 4.86 8.20
N GLU A 42 -35.07 5.85 9.05
CA GLU A 42 -34.52 7.19 8.88
C GLU A 42 -32.97 7.15 8.89
N PRO A 43 -32.31 7.85 7.94
CA PRO A 43 -30.86 7.89 7.89
C PRO A 43 -30.30 8.64 9.11
N ARG A 44 -29.37 7.99 9.82
CA ARG A 44 -28.64 8.58 10.95
C ARG A 44 -27.19 8.86 10.55
N LEU A 45 -26.55 9.73 11.33
CA LEU A 45 -25.12 10.04 11.12
C LEU A 45 -24.23 8.79 11.22
N ALA A 46 -24.56 7.86 12.13
CA ALA A 46 -23.83 6.61 12.27
C ALA A 46 -23.86 5.75 10.99
N ASP A 47 -24.98 5.77 10.27
CA ASP A 47 -25.12 5.03 9.01
C ASP A 47 -24.22 5.64 7.92
N ALA A 48 -24.16 6.98 7.86
CA ALA A 48 -23.30 7.70 6.92
C ALA A 48 -21.81 7.52 7.25
N GLN A 49 -21.46 7.55 8.54
CA GLN A 49 -20.11 7.24 9.00
C GLN A 49 -19.70 5.80 8.68
N TRP A 50 -20.63 4.84 8.83
CA TRP A 50 -20.37 3.45 8.47
C TRP A 50 -20.12 3.28 6.97
N GLN A 51 -20.95 3.91 6.12
CA GLN A 51 -20.75 3.89 4.66
C GLN A 51 -19.39 4.48 4.27
N VAL A 52 -19.02 5.64 4.82
CA VAL A 52 -17.71 6.26 4.57
C VAL A 52 -16.57 5.33 5.01
N ALA A 53 -16.69 4.68 6.17
CA ALA A 53 -15.68 3.73 6.64
C ALA A 53 -15.55 2.52 5.70
N ARG A 54 -16.66 1.95 5.22
CA ARG A 54 -16.69 0.81 4.29
C ARG A 54 -16.03 1.15 2.96
N GLU A 55 -16.30 2.33 2.42
CA GLU A 55 -15.67 2.82 1.18
C GLU A 55 -14.17 3.07 1.31
N LEU A 56 -13.70 3.31 2.54
CA LEU A 56 -12.27 3.41 2.87
C LEU A 56 -11.65 2.06 3.26
N GLY A 57 -12.42 0.95 3.19
CA GLY A 57 -11.93 -0.40 3.48
C GLY A 57 -12.05 -0.82 4.95
N PHE A 58 -12.66 -0.02 5.82
CA PHE A 58 -12.81 -0.32 7.24
C PHE A 58 -14.18 -0.93 7.54
N ALA A 59 -14.22 -1.89 8.47
CA ALA A 59 -15.46 -2.53 8.88
C ALA A 59 -16.40 -1.62 9.71
N SER A 60 -15.89 -0.51 10.26
CA SER A 60 -16.66 0.41 11.10
C SER A 60 -15.95 1.75 11.26
N TRP A 61 -16.70 2.80 11.62
CA TRP A 61 -16.13 4.12 11.91
C TRP A 61 -15.11 4.13 13.07
N PRO A 62 -15.33 3.45 14.22
CA PRO A 62 -14.32 3.36 15.27
C PRO A 62 -13.00 2.74 14.80
N ARG A 63 -13.04 1.71 13.92
CA ARG A 63 -11.82 1.13 13.33
C ARG A 63 -11.07 2.09 12.42
N LEU A 64 -11.80 2.87 11.62
CA LEU A 64 -11.21 3.95 10.82
C LEU A 64 -10.51 4.97 11.71
N LYS A 65 -11.19 5.45 12.76
CA LYS A 65 -10.61 6.41 13.72
C LYS A 65 -9.37 5.83 14.41
N ALA A 66 -9.46 4.60 14.93
CA ALA A 66 -8.35 3.95 15.62
C ALA A 66 -7.12 3.81 14.71
N HIS A 67 -7.32 3.48 13.43
CA HIS A 67 -6.23 3.43 12.45
C HIS A 67 -5.57 4.80 12.22
N VAL A 68 -6.36 5.86 12.03
CA VAL A 68 -5.84 7.23 11.87
C VAL A 68 -5.07 7.67 13.12
N ASP A 69 -5.63 7.39 14.31
CA ASP A 69 -4.98 7.71 15.59
C ASP A 69 -3.67 6.93 15.77
N ALA A 70 -3.64 5.65 15.37
CA ALA A 70 -2.44 4.80 15.43
C ALA A 70 -1.32 5.32 14.51
N ILE A 71 -1.65 5.74 13.28
CA ILE A 71 -0.66 6.35 12.37
C ILE A 71 -0.13 7.68 12.95
N ALA A 72 -1.02 8.51 13.46
CA ALA A 72 -0.64 9.79 14.06
C ALA A 72 0.22 9.59 15.32
N PHE A 73 -0.08 8.56 16.11
CA PHE A 73 0.70 8.16 17.27
C PHE A 73 2.10 7.67 16.86
N ALA A 74 2.19 6.73 15.91
CA ALA A 74 3.47 6.21 15.41
C ALA A 74 4.34 7.33 14.83
N SER A 75 3.75 8.27 14.08
CA SER A 75 4.48 9.41 13.50
C SER A 75 5.08 10.34 14.55
N ARG A 76 4.52 10.40 15.77
CA ARG A 76 5.05 11.20 16.90
C ARG A 76 6.04 10.43 17.78
N HIS A 77 6.13 9.12 17.60
CA HIS A 77 6.97 8.24 18.41
C HIS A 77 7.78 7.30 17.49
N PRO A 78 8.68 7.84 16.66
CA PRO A 78 9.49 7.02 15.74
C PRO A 78 10.36 6.00 16.47
N ASP A 79 10.68 6.25 17.74
CA ASP A 79 11.51 5.36 18.57
C ASP A 79 10.72 4.19 19.16
N LEU A 80 9.38 4.19 19.12
CA LEU A 80 8.58 3.05 19.55
C LEU A 80 8.74 1.91 18.54
N VAL A 81 9.53 0.91 18.91
CA VAL A 81 9.77 -0.30 18.13
C VAL A 81 8.52 -1.17 18.12
N GLY A 82 7.58 -0.85 17.25
CA GLY A 82 6.37 -1.62 17.02
C GLY A 82 6.61 -2.72 15.98
N GLY A 83 7.22 -3.84 16.38
CA GLY A 83 7.32 -5.05 15.56
C GLY A 83 8.75 -5.60 15.42
N ASP A 84 8.86 -6.75 14.77
CA ASP A 84 10.12 -7.43 14.44
C ASP A 84 10.85 -6.74 13.26
N GLU A 85 10.82 -5.41 13.25
CA GLU A 85 11.37 -4.58 12.19
C GLU A 85 12.88 -4.77 12.06
N ALA A 86 13.58 -4.95 13.19
CA ALA A 86 15.00 -5.25 13.21
C ALA A 86 15.34 -6.60 12.52
N ALA A 87 14.45 -7.59 12.51
CA ALA A 87 14.65 -8.84 11.77
C ALA A 87 14.03 -8.81 10.36
N THR A 88 13.38 -7.71 9.97
CA THR A 88 12.76 -7.59 8.64
C THR A 88 13.82 -7.23 7.59
N LEU A 89 13.85 -7.98 6.49
CA LEU A 89 14.63 -7.64 5.30
C LEU A 89 13.75 -6.91 4.28
N HIS A 90 14.03 -5.64 4.03
CA HIS A 90 13.38 -4.84 2.99
C HIS A 90 13.94 -5.18 1.61
N LEU A 91 13.17 -5.91 0.80
CA LEU A 91 13.46 -6.20 -0.60
C LEU A 91 12.86 -5.13 -1.51
N ARG A 92 13.68 -4.51 -2.39
CA ARG A 92 13.24 -3.44 -3.31
C ARG A 92 13.87 -3.60 -4.69
N CYS A 93 13.17 -3.17 -5.74
CA CYS A 93 13.70 -3.13 -7.11
C CYS A 93 14.68 -1.97 -7.38
N GLY A 94 14.84 -1.05 -6.43
CA GLY A 94 15.73 0.11 -6.51
C GLY A 94 16.21 0.53 -5.11
N ASN A 95 17.09 1.54 -5.05
CA ASN A 95 17.72 2.00 -3.80
C ASN A 95 17.39 3.46 -3.42
N ASP A 96 16.51 4.12 -4.18
CA ASP A 96 16.10 5.51 -4.02
C ASP A 96 15.58 5.83 -2.59
N ILE A 97 14.90 4.87 -1.97
CA ILE A 97 14.36 5.03 -0.62
C ILE A 97 15.27 4.49 0.49
N ALA A 98 16.43 3.89 0.17
CA ALA A 98 17.25 3.20 1.17
C ALA A 98 17.70 4.13 2.31
N HIS A 99 18.08 5.36 1.96
CA HIS A 99 18.44 6.38 2.96
C HIS A 99 17.21 6.89 3.73
N GLY A 100 16.09 7.11 3.04
CA GLY A 100 14.84 7.57 3.66
C GLY A 100 14.29 6.60 4.71
N LEU A 101 14.42 5.28 4.47
CA LEU A 101 14.05 4.26 5.44
C LEU A 101 14.89 4.38 6.73
N LYS A 102 16.21 4.57 6.61
CA LYS A 102 17.08 4.77 7.78
C LYS A 102 16.69 6.01 8.58
N LEU A 103 16.43 7.13 7.91
CA LEU A 103 15.97 8.37 8.56
C LEU A 103 14.62 8.20 9.26
N ALA A 104 13.75 7.35 8.72
CA ALA A 104 12.45 7.03 9.29
C ALA A 104 12.51 6.03 10.46
N GLY A 105 13.70 5.60 10.89
CA GLY A 105 13.90 4.73 12.04
C GLY A 105 13.86 3.23 11.73
N PHE A 106 13.85 2.85 10.45
CA PHE A 106 13.97 1.44 10.06
C PHE A 106 15.40 0.92 10.33
N ARG A 107 15.48 -0.14 11.13
CA ARG A 107 16.71 -0.84 11.56
C ARG A 107 16.90 -2.19 10.87
N GLY A 108 15.90 -2.70 10.18
CA GLY A 108 15.97 -3.94 9.41
C GLY A 108 16.98 -3.90 8.27
N GLY A 109 17.28 -5.08 7.72
CA GLY A 109 18.15 -5.18 6.55
C GLY A 109 17.50 -4.52 5.32
N PHE A 110 18.31 -4.02 4.39
CA PHE A 110 17.83 -3.56 3.08
C PHE A 110 18.59 -4.28 1.99
N ARG A 111 17.89 -4.89 1.02
CA ARG A 111 18.49 -5.49 -0.15
C ARG A 111 17.76 -5.04 -1.40
N MET A 112 18.51 -4.44 -2.31
CA MET A 112 18.04 -4.19 -3.66
C MET A 112 18.12 -5.49 -4.44
N PHE A 113 16.98 -5.94 -4.94
CA PHE A 113 16.85 -7.04 -5.89
C PHE A 113 16.25 -6.46 -7.17
N ALA A 114 17.12 -5.93 -8.02
CA ALA A 114 16.74 -5.28 -9.28
C ALA A 114 16.80 -6.28 -10.44
N ASP A 115 16.08 -7.38 -10.28
CA ASP A 115 15.80 -8.30 -11.38
C ASP A 115 14.38 -8.02 -11.89
N PRO A 116 14.20 -7.61 -13.16
CA PRO A 116 12.89 -7.48 -13.75
C PRO A 116 12.32 -8.87 -14.07
N LEU A 117 11.99 -9.65 -13.03
CA LEU A 117 11.33 -10.96 -13.16
C LEU A 117 9.98 -10.88 -13.89
N THR A 118 9.40 -9.69 -13.99
CA THR A 118 8.20 -9.41 -14.78
C THR A 118 8.45 -9.31 -16.28
N MET A 119 9.71 -9.33 -16.73
CA MET A 119 10.10 -9.23 -18.13
C MET A 119 10.89 -10.46 -18.55
N GLY A 120 10.47 -11.10 -19.64
CA GLY A 120 11.14 -12.26 -20.22
C GLY A 120 10.57 -13.61 -19.80
N PRO A 121 11.22 -14.70 -20.22
CA PRO A 121 10.72 -16.05 -20.05
C PRO A 121 10.79 -16.51 -18.59
N VAL A 122 9.72 -17.14 -18.11
CA VAL A 122 9.62 -17.79 -16.79
C VAL A 122 9.27 -19.27 -16.96
N PRO A 123 10.17 -20.08 -17.57
CA PRO A 123 9.91 -21.49 -17.82
C PRO A 123 10.06 -22.31 -16.53
N ASN A 124 9.35 -23.43 -16.44
CA ASN A 124 9.51 -24.41 -15.36
C ASN A 124 10.75 -25.29 -15.64
N LEU A 125 11.93 -24.82 -15.25
CA LEU A 125 13.22 -25.50 -15.41
C LEU A 125 13.95 -25.64 -14.06
N PRO A 126 14.92 -26.56 -13.94
CA PRO A 126 15.83 -26.59 -12.80
C PRO A 126 16.48 -25.22 -12.57
N LEU A 127 16.68 -24.84 -11.30
CA LEU A 127 17.18 -23.50 -10.93
C LEU A 127 18.44 -23.07 -11.71
N PRO A 128 19.48 -23.91 -11.90
CA PRO A 128 20.67 -23.50 -12.67
C PRO A 128 20.36 -23.15 -14.13
N GLU A 129 19.49 -23.93 -14.78
CA GLU A 129 19.09 -23.73 -16.17
C GLU A 129 18.19 -22.50 -16.31
N PHE A 130 17.27 -22.32 -15.36
CA PHE A 130 16.43 -21.12 -15.27
C PHE A 130 17.28 -19.85 -15.14
N LEU A 131 18.24 -19.82 -14.20
CA LEU A 131 19.10 -18.65 -14.00
C LEU A 131 19.99 -18.35 -15.21
N ALA A 132 20.48 -19.38 -15.92
CA ALA A 132 21.24 -19.19 -17.16
C ALA A 132 20.39 -18.54 -18.26
N LEU A 133 19.20 -19.10 -18.52
CA LEU A 133 18.26 -18.59 -19.51
C LEU A 133 17.78 -17.16 -19.19
N ARG A 134 17.56 -16.86 -17.90
CA ARG A 134 17.28 -15.51 -17.41
C ARG A 134 18.43 -14.54 -17.65
N SER A 135 19.66 -14.93 -17.29
CA SER A 135 20.85 -14.10 -17.47
C SER A 135 21.05 -13.70 -18.92
N ASP A 136 20.91 -14.66 -19.84
CA ASP A 136 21.01 -14.44 -21.28
C ASP A 136 19.94 -13.47 -21.79
N TYR A 137 18.68 -13.65 -21.35
CA TYR A 137 17.60 -12.75 -21.72
C TYR A 137 17.88 -11.32 -21.23
N LEU A 138 18.30 -11.15 -19.97
CA LEU A 138 18.57 -9.84 -19.38
C LEU A 138 19.75 -9.13 -20.04
N SER A 139 20.83 -9.87 -20.31
CA SER A 139 21.99 -9.34 -21.03
C SER A 139 21.59 -8.76 -22.38
N ARG A 140 20.77 -9.47 -23.15
CA ARG A 140 20.30 -9.01 -24.47
C ARG A 140 19.26 -7.89 -24.38
N ALA A 141 18.30 -7.99 -23.47
CA ALA A 141 17.19 -7.04 -23.37
C ALA A 141 17.62 -5.66 -22.85
N PHE A 142 18.66 -5.63 -22.00
CA PHE A 142 19.11 -4.42 -21.32
C PHE A 142 20.57 -4.04 -21.63
N ASP A 143 21.19 -4.71 -22.60
CA ASP A 143 22.59 -4.50 -23.00
C ASP A 143 23.57 -4.56 -21.81
N LEU A 144 23.39 -5.59 -20.97
CA LEU A 144 24.24 -5.83 -19.80
C LEU A 144 25.36 -6.79 -20.15
N ASP A 145 26.53 -6.59 -19.53
CA ASP A 145 27.59 -7.59 -19.56
C ASP A 145 27.06 -8.96 -19.07
N PRO A 146 27.32 -10.07 -19.79
CA PRO A 146 26.81 -11.39 -19.43
C PRO A 146 27.24 -11.86 -18.03
N ALA A 147 28.46 -11.53 -17.59
CA ALA A 147 28.94 -11.89 -16.26
C ALA A 147 28.22 -11.08 -15.19
N ASP A 148 27.97 -9.78 -15.45
CA ASP A 148 27.15 -8.94 -14.56
C ASP A 148 25.70 -9.44 -14.48
N ALA A 149 25.09 -9.79 -15.61
CA ALA A 149 23.73 -10.33 -15.65
C ALA A 149 23.64 -11.64 -14.84
N GLN A 150 24.63 -12.52 -14.98
CA GLN A 150 24.70 -13.77 -14.22
C GLN A 150 24.96 -13.55 -12.72
N ALA A 151 25.83 -12.59 -12.36
CA ALA A 151 26.11 -12.27 -10.98
C ALA A 151 24.85 -11.75 -10.25
N ARG A 152 24.03 -10.94 -10.92
CA ARG A 152 22.77 -10.42 -10.36
C ARG A 152 21.72 -11.50 -10.09
N GLN A 153 21.75 -12.62 -10.81
CA GLN A 153 20.85 -13.76 -10.60
C GLN A 153 21.18 -14.61 -9.37
N ARG A 154 22.32 -14.38 -8.70
CA ARG A 154 22.81 -15.19 -7.56
C ARG A 154 22.76 -14.45 -6.21
N GLN A 155 22.13 -13.27 -6.15
CA GLN A 155 22.10 -12.37 -4.97
C GLN A 155 20.86 -12.54 -4.09
#